data_AF-L0N3X4-F1
#
_entry.id   AF-L0N3X4-F1
#
_cell.length_a   1.000
_cell.length_b   1.000
_cell.length_c   1.000
_cell.angle_alpha   90.00
_cell.angle_beta   90.00
_cell.angle_gamma   90.00
#
_symmetry.space_group_name_H-M   'P 1'
#
loop_
_entity.id
_entity.type
_entity.pdbx_description
1 polymer ?
#
loop_
_entity_poly.entity_id
_entity_poly.type
_entity_poly.pdbx_seq_one_letter_code
_entity_poly.pdbx_strand_id
1 'polypeptide(L)'
;MSWDVVIVVIVVSAIPIGVSLSLVNLEEDSYDWDKSSPYECGFVSPDIPGDFSSRFFHLVILFLVWDVEIVLLIPCFQDLSVWSTGGYSLAVFLLILSFGLYYELMEGTIKWTLQN
;
A
#
# COMPACT_ATOMS: atom_id res chain seq x y z
N MET A 1 22.02 -29.78 -10.01
CA MET A 1 22.64 -28.45 -9.95
C MET A 1 24.12 -28.63 -10.23
N SER A 2 24.62 -28.09 -11.34
CA SER A 2 26.05 -28.15 -11.64
C SER A 2 26.83 -27.30 -10.63
N TRP A 3 28.06 -27.73 -10.32
CA TRP A 3 28.96 -27.01 -9.42
C TRP A 3 29.20 -25.56 -9.86
N ASP A 4 29.11 -25.29 -11.16
CA ASP A 4 29.25 -23.94 -11.73
C ASP A 4 28.17 -22.97 -11.23
N VAL A 5 26.92 -23.45 -11.10
CA VAL A 5 25.80 -22.62 -10.61
C VAL A 5 26.01 -22.24 -9.14
N VAL A 6 26.57 -23.16 -8.34
CA VAL A 6 26.85 -22.90 -6.91
C VAL A 6 27.92 -21.81 -6.76
N ILE A 7 28.98 -21.86 -7.57
CA ILE A 7 30.06 -20.86 -7.54
C ILE A 7 29.52 -19.48 -7.95
N VAL A 8 28.70 -19.41 -8.99
CA VAL A 8 28.12 -18.14 -9.46
C VAL A 8 27.24 -17.49 -8.38
N VAL A 9 26.40 -18.27 -7.69
CA VAL A 9 25.53 -17.75 -6.63
C VAL A 9 26.34 -17.19 -5.46
N ILE A 10 27.42 -17.87 -5.05
CA ILE A 10 28.29 -17.41 -3.95
C ILE A 10 28.96 -16.08 -4.33
N VAL A 11 29.52 -15.97 -5.54
CA VAL A 11 30.21 -14.75 -5.98
C VAL A 11 29.25 -13.56 -6.07
N VAL A 12 28.05 -13.76 -6.62
CA VAL A 12 27.05 -12.69 -6.75
C VAL A 12 26.58 -12.21 -5.37
N SER A 13 26.43 -13.12 -4.39
CA SER A 13 26.02 -12.76 -3.03
C SER A 13 27.11 -12.05 -2.21
N ALA A 14 28.39 -12.29 -2.50
CA ALA A 14 29.52 -11.72 -1.76
C ALA A 14 29.73 -10.22 -2.03
N ILE A 15 29.39 -9.75 -3.24
CA ILE A 15 29.55 -8.36 -3.67
C ILE A 15 28.77 -7.38 -2.77
N PRO A 16 27.44 -7.53 -2.55
CA PRO A 16 26.70 -6.59 -1.70
C PRO A 16 27.16 -6.62 -0.24
N ILE A 17 27.62 -7.78 0.26
CA ILE A 17 28.15 -7.93 1.63
C ILE A 17 29.48 -7.19 1.78
N GLY A 18 30.37 -7.28 0.79
CA GLY A 18 31.64 -6.56 0.80
C GLY A 18 31.46 -5.03 0.74
N VAL A 19 30.48 -4.57 -0.05
CA VAL A 19 30.13 -3.15 -0.13
C VAL A 19 29.56 -2.65 1.20
N SER A 20 28.61 -3.36 1.81
CA SER A 20 28.02 -2.92 3.08
C SER A 20 29.04 -2.86 4.21
N LEU A 21 29.96 -3.82 4.30
CA LEU A 21 31.05 -3.81 5.30
C LEU A 21 32.05 -2.67 5.07
N SER A 22 32.29 -2.28 3.82
CA SER A 22 33.19 -1.16 3.50
C SER A 22 32.57 0.18 3.89
N LEU A 23 31.24 0.32 3.78
CA LEU A 23 30.52 1.54 4.12
C LEU A 23 30.38 1.75 5.64
N VAL A 24 30.40 0.69 6.45
CA VAL A 24 30.31 0.80 7.94
C VAL A 24 31.53 1.52 8.54
N ASN A 25 32.69 1.53 7.86
CA ASN A 25 33.89 2.21 8.33
C ASN A 25 33.99 3.66 7.87
N LEU A 26 33.04 4.16 7.08
CA LEU A 26 32.96 5.58 6.74
C LEU A 26 32.36 6.29 7.96
N GLU A 27 33.25 7.00 8.64
CA GLU A 27 33.09 7.82 9.85
C GLU A 27 31.66 8.17 10.27
N GLU A 28 31.43 7.96 11.57
CA GLU A 28 30.40 8.63 12.35
C GLU A 28 30.64 10.15 12.25
N ASP A 29 30.06 10.79 11.23
CA ASP A 29 29.78 12.22 11.28
C ASP A 29 29.10 12.46 12.63
N SER A 30 29.76 13.27 13.48
CA SER A 30 29.30 13.61 14.83
C SER A 30 27.79 13.76 14.81
N TYR A 31 27.07 12.95 15.60
CA TYR A 31 25.61 12.94 15.65
C TYR A 31 25.10 14.36 15.89
N ASP A 32 24.75 15.03 14.79
CA ASP A 32 24.41 16.43 14.77
C ASP A 32 22.90 16.48 14.99
N TRP A 33 22.50 16.80 16.23
CA TRP A 33 21.11 16.72 16.68
C TRP A 33 20.16 17.45 15.72
N ASP A 34 20.61 18.60 15.22
CA ASP A 34 19.87 19.45 14.29
C ASP A 34 19.64 18.79 12.91
N LYS A 35 20.54 17.91 12.46
CA LYS A 35 20.37 17.13 11.22
C LYS A 35 19.48 15.91 11.43
N SER A 36 19.46 15.36 12.65
CA SER A 36 18.66 14.18 13.02
C SER A 36 17.23 14.52 13.48
N SER A 37 16.94 15.79 13.75
CA SER A 37 15.62 16.25 14.16
C SER A 37 14.65 16.41 12.98
N PRO A 38 13.33 16.20 13.18
CA PRO A 38 12.31 16.48 12.16
C PRO A 38 12.37 17.93 11.66
N TYR A 39 12.10 18.13 10.37
CA TYR A 39 12.09 19.46 9.77
C TYR A 39 10.86 20.26 10.23
N GLU A 40 11.07 21.21 11.12
CA GLU A 40 10.01 21.89 11.87
C GLU A 40 9.93 23.41 11.61
N CYS A 41 10.58 23.93 10.55
CA CYS A 41 10.67 25.38 10.30
C CYS A 41 11.21 26.18 11.52
N GLY A 42 11.97 25.54 12.42
CA GLY A 42 12.52 26.15 13.65
C GLY A 42 11.60 26.11 14.88
N PHE A 43 10.46 25.43 14.81
CA PHE A 43 9.58 25.20 15.95
C PHE A 43 9.88 23.86 16.64
N VAL A 44 9.42 23.72 17.88
CA VAL A 44 9.56 22.47 18.65
C VAL A 44 8.39 21.58 18.29
N SER A 45 8.68 20.44 17.67
CA SER A 45 7.70 19.42 17.31
C SER A 45 6.92 19.02 18.56
N PRO A 46 5.57 19.11 18.56
CA PRO A 46 4.82 18.48 19.63
C PRO A 46 5.09 16.97 19.56
N ASP A 47 5.47 16.36 20.69
CA ASP A 47 5.61 14.90 20.84
C ASP A 47 4.27 14.15 20.68
N ILE A 48 3.19 14.89 20.41
CA ILE A 48 1.84 14.38 20.32
C ILE A 48 1.57 14.06 18.85
N PRO A 49 1.35 12.78 18.50
CA PRO A 49 0.90 12.42 17.16
C PRO A 49 -0.37 13.21 16.86
N GLY A 50 -0.38 13.96 15.76
CA GLY A 50 -1.58 14.68 15.34
C GLY A 50 -2.78 13.74 15.20
N ASP A 51 -3.98 14.24 15.50
CA ASP A 51 -5.20 13.45 15.38
C ASP A 51 -5.34 12.87 13.98
N PHE A 52 -5.33 11.55 13.89
CA PHE A 52 -5.50 10.86 12.62
C PHE A 52 -6.93 11.07 12.11
N SER A 53 -7.06 11.56 10.88
CA SER A 53 -8.38 11.80 10.29
C SER A 53 -9.10 10.47 10.01
N SER A 54 -10.33 10.33 10.49
CA SER A 54 -11.20 9.18 10.18
C SER A 54 -11.46 9.01 8.69
N ARG A 55 -11.21 10.02 7.85
CA ARG A 55 -11.36 9.95 6.39
C ARG A 55 -10.45 8.90 5.74
N PHE A 56 -9.22 8.76 6.26
CA PHE A 56 -8.30 7.74 5.75
C PHE A 56 -8.79 6.32 6.04
N PHE A 57 -9.50 6.12 7.15
CA PHE A 57 -10.10 4.83 7.48
C PHE A 57 -11.18 4.41 6.48
N HIS A 58 -12.07 5.35 6.09
CA HIS A 58 -13.11 5.08 5.09
C HIS A 58 -12.50 4.78 3.71
N LEU A 59 -11.41 5.45 3.33
CA LEU A 59 -10.69 5.14 2.09
C LEU A 59 -10.13 3.71 2.08
N VAL A 60 -9.58 3.24 3.20
CA VAL A 60 -9.04 1.87 3.32
C VAL A 60 -10.15 0.83 3.20
N ILE A 61 -11.29 1.04 3.86
CA ILE A 61 -12.43 0.12 3.75
C ILE A 61 -12.98 0.09 2.33
N LEU A 62 -13.17 1.26 1.70
CA LEU A 62 -13.67 1.35 0.34
C LEU A 62 -12.73 0.68 -0.66
N PHE A 63 -11.42 0.87 -0.51
CA PHE A 63 -10.42 0.16 -1.31
C PHE A 63 -10.53 -1.36 -1.14
N LEU A 64 -10.67 -1.84 0.10
CA LEU A 64 -10.78 -3.28 0.39
C LEU A 64 -12.04 -3.89 -0.24
N VAL A 65 -13.19 -3.23 -0.12
CA VAL A 65 -14.46 -3.71 -0.71
C VAL A 65 -14.38 -3.74 -2.23
N TRP A 66 -13.87 -2.68 -2.85
CA TRP A 66 -13.72 -2.60 -4.31
C TRP A 66 -12.68 -3.60 -4.85
N ASP A 67 -11.60 -3.88 -4.12
CA ASP A 67 -10.62 -4.90 -4.50
C ASP A 67 -11.25 -6.31 -4.50
N VAL A 68 -12.05 -6.64 -3.49
CA VAL A 68 -12.82 -7.89 -3.44
C VAL A 68 -13.84 -7.98 -4.58
N GLU A 69 -14.49 -6.88 -4.95
CA GLU A 69 -15.42 -6.82 -6.08
C GLU A 69 -14.73 -7.20 -7.40
N ILE A 70 -13.53 -6.67 -7.65
CA ILE A 70 -12.73 -6.99 -8.85
C ILE A 70 -12.31 -8.46 -8.84
N VAL A 71 -11.84 -8.98 -7.69
CA VAL A 71 -11.43 -10.39 -7.58
C VAL A 71 -12.59 -11.34 -7.93
N LEU A 72 -13.82 -11.01 -7.54
CA LEU A 72 -15.01 -11.78 -7.88
C LEU A 72 -15.41 -11.67 -9.37
N LEU A 73 -15.06 -10.58 -10.04
CA LEU A 73 -15.33 -10.37 -11.47
C LEU A 73 -14.38 -11.15 -12.40
N ILE A 74 -13.12 -11.38 -11.99
CA ILE A 74 -12.11 -12.11 -12.79
C ILE A 74 -12.59 -13.45 -13.37
N PRO A 75 -13.17 -14.38 -12.59
CA PRO A 75 -13.59 -15.68 -13.12
C PRO A 75 -14.69 -15.56 -14.18
N CYS A 76 -15.53 -14.52 -14.13
CA CYS A 76 -16.56 -14.30 -15.15
C CYS A 76 -16.01 -13.82 -16.49
N PHE A 77 -14.83 -13.18 -16.51
CA PHE A 77 -14.16 -12.85 -17.77
C PHE A 77 -13.46 -14.06 -18.40
N GLN A 78 -13.06 -15.04 -17.60
CA GLN A 78 -12.33 -16.20 -18.07
C GLN A 78 -13.25 -17.30 -18.60
N ASP A 79 -14.45 -17.46 -18.03
CA ASP A 79 -15.40 -18.51 -18.43
C ASP A 79 -16.84 -17.97 -18.50
N LEU A 80 -17.37 -17.85 -19.73
CA LEU A 80 -18.75 -17.40 -19.96
C LEU A 80 -19.80 -18.40 -19.46
N SER A 81 -19.45 -19.66 -19.22
CA SER A 81 -20.40 -20.67 -18.70
C SER A 81 -20.83 -20.35 -17.26
N VAL A 82 -19.99 -19.64 -16.50
CA VAL A 82 -20.31 -19.11 -15.17
C VAL A 82 -21.55 -18.21 -15.22
N TRP A 83 -21.71 -17.46 -16.32
CA TRP A 83 -22.88 -16.60 -16.50
C TRP A 83 -24.19 -17.39 -16.63
N SER A 84 -24.13 -18.64 -17.12
CA SER A 84 -25.30 -19.49 -17.35
C SER A 84 -25.80 -20.18 -16.08
N THR A 85 -24.92 -20.53 -15.14
CA THR A 85 -25.26 -21.34 -13.96
C THR A 85 -25.35 -20.52 -12.66
N GLY A 86 -24.64 -19.39 -12.57
CA GLY A 86 -24.63 -18.54 -11.36
C GLY A 86 -24.47 -17.04 -11.63
N GLY A 87 -24.44 -16.61 -12.90
CA GLY A 87 -24.19 -15.22 -13.28
C GLY A 87 -25.22 -14.24 -12.73
N TYR A 88 -26.50 -14.65 -12.64
CA TYR A 88 -27.56 -13.77 -12.16
C TYR A 88 -27.39 -13.38 -10.68
N SER A 89 -27.08 -14.36 -9.81
CA SER A 89 -26.83 -14.09 -8.38
C SER A 89 -25.57 -13.25 -8.18
N LEU A 90 -24.51 -13.51 -8.96
CA LEU A 90 -23.29 -12.71 -8.92
C LEU A 90 -23.56 -11.26 -9.36
N ALA A 91 -24.30 -11.07 -10.45
CA ALA A 91 -24.64 -9.74 -10.97
C ALA A 91 -25.47 -8.92 -9.97
N VAL A 92 -26.45 -9.55 -9.31
CA VAL A 92 -27.23 -8.89 -8.25
C VAL A 92 -26.35 -8.53 -7.05
N PHE A 93 -25.45 -9.43 -6.64
CA PHE A 93 -24.51 -9.16 -5.56
C PHE A 93 -23.57 -7.99 -5.87
N LEU A 94 -22.99 -7.95 -7.07
CA LEU A 94 -22.14 -6.85 -7.54
C LEU A 94 -22.92 -5.53 -7.59
N LEU A 95 -24.16 -5.54 -8.09
CA LEU A 95 -25.00 -4.32 -8.11
C LEU A 95 -25.26 -3.75 -6.71
N ILE A 96 -25.46 -4.60 -5.71
CA ILE A 96 -25.64 -4.16 -4.32
C ILE A 96 -24.36 -3.49 -3.80
N LEU A 97 -23.19 -4.08 -4.07
CA LEU A 97 -21.90 -3.52 -3.66
C LEU A 97 -21.61 -2.18 -4.36
N SER A 98 -21.81 -2.11 -5.68
CA SER A 98 -21.60 -0.87 -6.44
C SER A 98 -22.55 0.25 -5.97
N PHE A 99 -23.79 -0.09 -5.57
CA PHE A 99 -24.73 0.89 -5.01
C PHE A 99 -24.30 1.39 -3.63
N GLY A 100 -23.74 0.52 -2.78
CA GLY A 100 -23.15 0.92 -1.50
C GLY A 100 -21.99 1.91 -1.68
N LEU A 101 -21.10 1.63 -2.64
CA LEU A 101 -19.99 2.52 -2.98
C LEU A 101 -20.49 3.88 -3.52
N TYR A 102 -21.53 3.86 -4.36
CA TYR A 102 -22.18 5.08 -4.85
C TYR A 102 -22.80 5.91 -3.71
N TYR A 103 -23.45 5.26 -2.75
CA TYR A 103 -24.03 5.92 -1.57
C TYR A 103 -22.95 6.64 -0.75
N GLU A 104 -21.83 5.97 -0.48
CA GLU A 104 -20.73 6.53 0.31
C GLU A 104 -20.02 7.71 -0.39
N LEU A 105 -20.00 7.69 -1.73
CA LEU A 105 -19.52 8.82 -2.53
C LEU A 105 -20.44 10.05 -2.43
N MET A 106 -21.76 9.83 -2.33
CA MET A 106 -22.75 10.91 -2.17
C MET A 106 -22.74 11.53 -0.77
N GLU A 107 -22.50 10.72 0.27
CA GLU A 107 -22.33 11.18 1.66
C GLU A 107 -21.16 12.17 1.79
N GLY A 108 -20.20 12.14 0.86
CA GLY A 108 -19.13 13.13 0.79
C GLY A 108 -18.02 12.90 1.81
N THR A 109 -17.98 11.74 2.47
CA THR A 109 -16.93 11.32 3.41
C THR A 109 -15.52 11.38 2.79
N ILE A 110 -15.45 11.32 1.46
CA ILE A 110 -14.21 11.32 0.65
C ILE A 110 -13.87 12.74 0.12
N LYS A 111 -14.76 13.73 0.26
CA LYS A 111 -14.48 15.08 -0.23
C LYS A 111 -13.40 15.74 0.61
N TRP A 112 -12.29 16.05 -0.05
CA TRP A 112 -11.25 16.93 0.47
C TRP A 112 -11.64 18.36 0.14
N THR A 113 -12.19 19.07 1.12
CA THR A 113 -12.17 20.52 1.10
C THR A 113 -10.84 20.99 1.67
N LEU A 114 -10.09 21.76 0.89
CA LEU A 114 -9.12 22.70 1.45
C LEU A 114 -9.94 23.64 2.33
N GLN A 115 -9.89 23.42 3.64
CA GLN A 115 -10.46 24.33 4.61
C GLN A 115 -9.64 25.62 4.51
N ASN A 116 -10.18 26.62 3.80
CA ASN A 116 -9.62 27.96 3.75
C ASN A 116 -10.23 28.82 4.85
#